data_AF-A0AA86Q6J2-F1
#
_entry.id   AF-A0AA86Q6J2-F1
#
_cell.length_a   1.000
_cell.length_b   1.000
_cell.length_c   1.000
_cell.angle_alpha   90.00
_cell.angle_beta   90.00
_cell.angle_gamma   90.00
#
_symmetry.space_group_name_H-M   'P 1'
#
loop_
_entity.id
_entity.type
_entity.pdbx_description
1 polymer ?
#
loop_
_entity_poly.entity_id
_entity_poly.type
_entity_poly.pdbx_seq_one_letter_code
_entity_poly.pdbx_strand_id
1 'polypeptide(L)'
;MQPAFEYMVEYDQKNFEKYQRRVQNGYLEIKNNQQLTNIQFLSNLGSISKLVVKNCTNLKPVLETQTIKEITIISCGIYNIDKLKLEKVEVLNLSGNSLRQIPNIQSFINLKDLDLSGNNLKEISYLHSLKLKAGKSRDQFSNWTSFPDLAPGKRRKRANIFHQTG
;
A
#
# COMPACT_ATOMS: atom_id res chain seq x y z
N MET A 1 28.24 9.12 23.56
CA MET A 1 27.37 8.81 22.40
C MET A 1 26.00 8.49 22.95
N GLN A 2 24.93 9.20 22.54
CA GLN A 2 23.58 8.71 22.80
C GLN A 2 23.37 7.43 21.97
N PRO A 3 22.86 6.34 22.56
CA PRO A 3 22.67 5.09 21.83
C PRO A 3 21.63 5.27 20.70
N ALA A 4 21.87 4.61 19.56
CA ALA A 4 21.01 4.68 18.37
C ALA A 4 19.52 4.36 18.66
N PHE A 5 19.25 3.62 19.74
CA PHE A 5 17.90 3.29 20.20
C PHE A 5 17.13 4.52 20.73
N GLU A 6 17.77 5.41 21.49
CA GLU A 6 17.13 6.62 22.01
C GLU A 6 16.73 7.58 20.88
N TYR A 7 17.61 7.76 19.88
CA TYR A 7 17.32 8.58 18.69
C TYR A 7 16.11 8.06 17.90
N MET A 8 15.95 6.74 17.80
CA MET A 8 14.80 6.15 17.10
C MET A 8 13.47 6.40 17.85
N VAL A 9 13.48 6.27 19.18
CA VAL A 9 12.30 6.52 20.02
C VAL A 9 11.89 7.99 19.96
N GLU A 10 12.87 8.89 20.08
CA GLU A 10 12.63 10.34 20.00
C GLU A 10 12.09 10.75 18.62
N TYR A 11 12.60 10.15 17.55
CA TYR A 11 12.12 10.41 16.18
C TYR A 11 10.67 9.93 15.96
N ASP A 12 10.32 8.76 16.48
CA ASP A 12 8.97 8.21 16.40
C ASP A 12 7.97 9.07 17.19
N GLN A 13 8.35 9.51 18.40
CA GLN A 13 7.55 10.42 19.22
C GLN A 13 7.35 11.79 18.53
N LYS A 14 8.40 12.37 17.95
CA LYS A 14 8.29 13.63 17.21
C LYS A 14 7.35 13.53 16.01
N ASN A 15 7.40 12.40 15.28
CA ASN A 15 6.47 12.15 14.18
C ASN A 15 5.03 11.98 14.69
N PHE A 16 4.84 11.22 15.77
CA PHE A 16 3.54 11.08 16.43
C PHE A 16 2.91 12.44 16.75
N GLU A 17 3.61 13.30 17.49
CA GLU A 17 3.11 14.63 17.89
C GLU A 17 2.81 15.54 16.68
N LYS A 18 3.62 15.44 15.63
CA LYS A 18 3.45 16.18 14.38
C LYS A 18 2.22 15.73 13.60
N TYR A 19 2.00 14.42 13.46
CA TYR A 19 0.96 13.88 12.60
C TYR A 19 -0.36 13.66 13.31
N GLN A 20 -0.39 13.47 14.63
CA GLN A 20 -1.63 13.35 15.40
C GLN A 20 -2.55 14.55 15.19
N ARG A 21 -1.98 15.76 15.19
CA ARG A 21 -2.71 17.01 14.94
C ARG A 21 -3.21 17.17 13.51
N ARG A 22 -2.72 16.37 12.57
CA ARG A 22 -3.09 16.39 11.15
C ARG A 22 -4.16 15.36 10.80
N VAL A 23 -4.49 14.46 11.71
CA VAL A 23 -5.56 13.49 11.52
C VAL A 23 -6.89 14.22 11.54
N GLN A 24 -7.70 14.04 10.50
CA GLN A 24 -9.05 14.59 10.42
C GLN A 24 -10.00 13.50 9.93
N ASN A 25 -11.08 13.24 10.68
CA ASN A 25 -12.09 12.24 10.32
C ASN A 25 -11.49 10.85 9.96
N GLY A 26 -10.43 10.45 10.67
CA GLY A 26 -9.70 9.21 10.41
C GLY A 26 -8.90 9.18 9.11
N TYR A 27 -8.67 10.33 8.47
CA TYR A 27 -7.82 10.50 7.31
C TYR A 27 -6.50 11.18 7.69
N LEU A 28 -5.39 10.71 7.11
CA LEU A 28 -4.09 11.36 7.21
C LEU A 28 -3.39 11.35 5.83
N GLU A 29 -2.93 12.53 5.39
CA GLU A 29 -2.02 12.67 4.25
C GLU A 29 -0.63 13.11 4.71
N ILE A 30 0.39 12.34 4.32
CA ILE A 30 1.81 12.68 4.46
C ILE A 30 2.40 12.78 3.05
N LYS A 31 2.94 13.96 2.70
CA LYS A 31 3.52 14.18 1.38
C LYS A 31 4.84 14.91 1.44
N ASN A 32 5.71 14.64 0.47
CA ASN A 32 6.97 15.35 0.24
C ASN A 32 7.87 15.41 1.48
N ASN A 33 7.87 14.33 2.29
CA ASN A 33 8.73 14.25 3.48
C ASN A 33 9.87 13.26 3.24
N GLN A 34 11.04 13.79 2.87
CA GLN A 34 12.23 12.98 2.61
C GLN A 34 12.90 12.45 3.89
N GLN A 35 12.55 12.98 5.05
CA GLN A 35 13.04 12.48 6.33
C GLN A 35 12.18 11.33 6.86
N LEU A 36 10.98 11.08 6.30
CA LEU A 36 10.11 10.00 6.76
C LEU A 36 10.72 8.64 6.39
N THR A 37 11.34 7.99 7.37
CA THR A 37 12.01 6.69 7.19
C THR A 37 11.12 5.51 7.51
N ASN A 38 10.08 5.68 8.35
CA ASN A 38 9.08 4.67 8.68
C ASN A 38 7.74 5.33 9.06
N ILE A 39 6.73 4.51 9.33
CA ILE A 39 5.38 4.94 9.75
C ILE A 39 4.88 4.17 10.98
N GLN A 40 5.78 3.65 11.82
CA GLN A 40 5.38 2.81 12.96
C GLN A 40 4.59 3.61 14.00
N PHE A 41 4.95 4.87 14.27
CA PHE A 41 4.19 5.79 15.13
C PHE A 41 2.68 5.85 14.83
N LEU A 42 2.25 5.52 13.61
CA LEU A 42 0.83 5.50 13.25
C LEU A 42 0.03 4.45 14.02
N SER A 43 0.66 3.39 14.55
CA SER A 43 0.00 2.40 15.41
C SER A 43 -0.63 3.04 16.64
N ASN A 44 -0.05 4.15 17.11
CA ASN A 44 -0.48 4.86 18.32
C ASN A 44 -1.58 5.89 18.04
N LEU A 45 -1.90 6.19 16.77
CA LEU A 45 -2.85 7.24 16.41
C LEU A 45 -4.32 6.82 16.53
N GLY A 46 -4.60 5.52 16.71
CA GLY A 46 -5.88 4.91 17.14
C GLY A 46 -7.14 5.16 16.29
N SER A 47 -7.12 6.17 15.42
CA SER A 47 -8.30 6.76 14.77
C SER A 47 -8.20 6.77 13.25
N ILE A 48 -7.04 6.42 12.69
CA ILE A 48 -6.82 6.48 11.24
C ILE A 48 -7.42 5.25 10.57
N SER A 49 -8.34 5.49 9.64
CA SER A 49 -8.93 4.50 8.75
C SER A 49 -8.42 4.63 7.32
N LYS A 50 -7.95 5.83 6.91
CA LYS A 50 -7.44 6.13 5.57
C LYS A 50 -6.08 6.82 5.65
N LEU A 51 -5.06 6.24 5.03
CA LEU A 51 -3.70 6.77 5.00
C LEU A 51 -3.23 7.00 3.57
N VAL A 52 -2.71 8.20 3.31
CA VAL A 52 -2.07 8.55 2.04
C VAL A 52 -0.64 9.01 2.32
N VAL A 53 0.34 8.34 1.71
CA VAL A 53 1.76 8.70 1.76
C VAL A 53 2.27 8.90 0.34
N LYS A 54 2.80 10.09 0.02
CA LYS A 54 3.24 10.45 -1.34
C LYS A 54 4.63 11.08 -1.33
N ASN A 55 5.48 10.69 -2.29
CA ASN A 55 6.79 11.33 -2.50
C ASN A 55 7.69 11.32 -1.24
N CYS A 56 7.71 10.21 -0.50
CA CYS A 56 8.57 9.99 0.66
C CYS A 56 9.61 8.91 0.33
N THR A 57 10.71 9.27 -0.34
CA THR A 57 11.56 8.28 -1.04
C THR A 57 12.45 7.44 -0.13
N ASN A 58 12.60 7.82 1.14
CA ASN A 58 13.37 7.08 2.14
C ASN A 58 12.52 6.13 3.00
N LEU A 59 11.24 5.96 2.66
CA LEU A 59 10.29 5.22 3.46
C LEU A 59 10.58 3.71 3.41
N LYS A 60 10.77 3.11 4.58
CA LYS A 60 10.76 1.67 4.82
C LYS A 60 9.51 1.36 5.66
N PRO A 61 8.39 0.96 5.03
CA PRO A 61 7.11 0.91 5.71
C PRO A 61 7.10 -0.24 6.72
N VAL A 62 6.96 0.12 8.00
CA VAL A 62 6.74 -0.78 9.12
C VAL A 62 5.49 -0.27 9.83
N LEU A 63 4.45 -1.08 9.87
CA LEU A 63 3.19 -0.73 10.50
C LEU A 63 2.36 -1.98 10.80
N GLU A 64 1.89 -2.06 12.03
CA GLU A 64 0.93 -3.05 12.48
C GLU A 64 -0.29 -2.33 13.07
N THR A 65 -1.47 -2.53 12.47
CA THR A 65 -2.71 -1.88 12.91
C THR A 65 -3.96 -2.62 12.45
N GLN A 66 -5.01 -2.49 13.26
CA GLN A 66 -6.35 -3.03 13.00
C GLN A 66 -7.38 -1.94 12.64
N THR A 67 -6.95 -0.71 12.35
CA THR A 67 -7.85 0.43 12.07
C THR A 67 -7.89 0.84 10.61
N ILE A 68 -6.77 0.71 9.89
CA ILE A 68 -6.64 1.16 8.50
C ILE A 68 -7.40 0.24 7.56
N LYS A 69 -8.28 0.84 6.75
CA LYS A 69 -9.07 0.19 5.69
C LYS A 69 -8.57 0.57 4.30
N GLU A 70 -8.04 1.78 4.13
CA GLU A 70 -7.53 2.26 2.84
C GLU A 70 -6.12 2.82 3.05
N ILE A 71 -5.16 2.29 2.29
CA ILE A 71 -3.79 2.79 2.32
C ILE A 71 -3.29 3.02 0.90
N THR A 72 -2.71 4.20 0.68
CA THR A 72 -2.10 4.61 -0.59
C THR A 72 -0.67 5.06 -0.30
N ILE A 73 0.31 4.39 -0.89
CA ILE A 73 1.73 4.76 -0.81
C ILE A 73 2.23 4.90 -2.24
N ILE A 74 2.50 6.12 -2.70
CA ILE A 74 2.85 6.41 -4.11
C ILE A 74 4.18 7.16 -4.17
N SER A 75 5.05 6.78 -5.11
CA SER A 75 6.32 7.47 -5.36
C SER A 75 7.21 7.54 -4.11
N CYS A 76 7.19 6.47 -3.30
CA CYS A 76 7.99 6.37 -2.08
C CYS A 76 9.18 5.43 -2.24
N GLY A 77 9.40 4.85 -3.43
CA GLY A 77 10.52 3.96 -3.71
C GLY A 77 10.43 2.60 -3.01
N ILE A 78 9.21 2.18 -2.62
CA ILE A 78 9.01 0.93 -1.87
C ILE A 78 9.38 -0.28 -2.73
N TYR A 79 10.17 -1.20 -2.20
CA TYR A 79 10.60 -2.42 -2.90
C TYR A 79 10.09 -3.72 -2.27
N ASN A 80 9.57 -3.67 -1.02
CA ASN A 80 8.80 -4.74 -0.38
C ASN A 80 7.84 -4.16 0.68
N ILE A 81 6.88 -4.96 1.15
CA ILE A 81 5.91 -4.56 2.17
C ILE A 81 5.75 -5.61 3.28
N ASP A 82 6.70 -6.53 3.44
CA ASP A 82 6.55 -7.69 4.33
C ASP A 82 6.37 -7.31 5.81
N LYS A 83 6.71 -6.06 6.17
CA LYS A 83 6.56 -5.48 7.51
C LYS A 83 5.23 -4.71 7.70
N LEU A 84 4.34 -4.75 6.72
CA LEU A 84 2.98 -4.23 6.85
C LEU A 84 2.03 -5.35 7.30
N LYS A 85 1.40 -5.16 8.46
CA LYS A 85 0.33 -6.02 8.96
C LYS A 85 -0.94 -5.20 9.13
N LEU A 86 -1.83 -5.30 8.13
CA LEU A 86 -3.02 -4.47 8.00
C LEU A 86 -4.26 -5.36 7.85
N GLU A 87 -4.70 -5.99 8.94
CA GLU A 87 -5.74 -7.04 8.90
C GLU A 87 -7.08 -6.57 8.32
N LYS A 88 -7.41 -5.28 8.49
CA LYS A 88 -8.66 -4.68 8.00
C LYS A 88 -8.52 -3.94 6.67
N VAL A 89 -7.37 -4.03 6.00
CA VAL A 89 -7.17 -3.32 4.73
C VAL A 89 -8.12 -3.88 3.66
N GLU A 90 -8.83 -2.97 3.01
CA GLU A 90 -9.74 -3.26 1.90
C GLU A 90 -9.19 -2.69 0.59
N VAL A 91 -8.45 -1.58 0.63
CA VAL A 91 -7.84 -0.92 -0.52
C VAL A 91 -6.37 -0.70 -0.26
N LEU A 92 -5.52 -1.23 -1.14
CA LEU A 92 -4.06 -1.08 -1.10
C LEU A 92 -3.57 -0.53 -2.45
N ASN A 93 -3.12 0.72 -2.47
CA ASN A 93 -2.48 1.30 -3.63
C ASN A 93 -0.97 1.48 -3.35
N LEU A 94 -0.14 0.77 -4.10
CA LEU A 94 1.32 0.84 -4.07
C LEU A 94 1.88 1.26 -5.44
N SER A 95 1.10 1.99 -6.23
CA SER A 95 1.50 2.43 -7.55
C SER A 95 2.70 3.39 -7.52
N GLY A 96 3.48 3.42 -8.59
CA GLY A 96 4.64 4.31 -8.70
C GLY A 96 5.75 4.02 -7.69
N ASN A 97 5.96 2.75 -7.31
CA ASN A 97 7.05 2.34 -6.43
C ASN A 97 8.10 1.50 -7.18
N SER A 98 8.95 0.79 -6.45
CA SER A 98 10.07 0.02 -6.98
C SER A 98 9.95 -1.48 -6.69
N LEU A 99 8.74 -1.99 -6.50
CA LEU A 99 8.49 -3.41 -6.24
C LEU A 99 9.02 -4.23 -7.43
N ARG A 100 9.80 -5.27 -7.13
CA ARG A 100 10.36 -6.18 -8.15
C ARG A 100 9.63 -7.52 -8.25
N GLN A 101 8.85 -7.84 -7.22
CA GLN A 101 8.03 -9.04 -7.13
C GLN A 101 6.66 -8.66 -6.55
N ILE A 102 5.66 -9.46 -6.86
CA ILE A 102 4.32 -9.30 -6.26
C ILE A 102 4.49 -9.52 -4.74
N PRO A 103 4.04 -8.58 -3.91
CA PRO A 103 4.17 -8.72 -2.48
C PRO A 103 3.29 -9.85 -1.95
N ASN A 104 3.71 -10.49 -0.85
CA ASN A 104 2.85 -11.46 -0.18
C ASN A 104 1.67 -10.73 0.48
N ILE A 105 0.48 -10.90 -0.06
CA ILE A 105 -0.76 -10.26 0.42
C ILE A 105 -1.66 -11.22 1.20
N GLN A 106 -1.17 -12.40 1.60
CA GLN A 106 -1.96 -13.40 2.33
C GLN A 106 -2.54 -12.89 3.66
N SER A 107 -1.83 -11.97 4.32
CA SER A 107 -2.28 -11.32 5.57
C SER A 107 -3.39 -10.29 5.35
N PHE A 108 -3.60 -9.80 4.12
CA PHE A 108 -4.63 -8.83 3.78
C PHE A 108 -5.95 -9.52 3.44
N ILE A 109 -6.51 -10.25 4.42
CA ILE A 109 -7.67 -11.13 4.25
C ILE A 109 -8.94 -10.41 3.76
N ASN A 110 -9.02 -9.09 3.99
CA ASN A 110 -10.14 -8.24 3.61
C ASN A 110 -9.90 -7.45 2.30
N LEU A 111 -8.78 -7.68 1.60
CA LEU A 111 -8.38 -6.88 0.45
C LEU A 111 -9.34 -7.04 -0.73
N LYS A 112 -9.95 -5.91 -1.14
CA LYS A 112 -10.90 -5.81 -2.25
C LYS A 112 -10.25 -5.18 -3.47
N ASP A 113 -9.38 -4.19 -3.28
CA ASP A 113 -8.72 -3.45 -4.37
C ASP A 113 -7.21 -3.37 -4.15
N LEU A 114 -6.45 -3.61 -5.23
CA LEU A 114 -4.99 -3.63 -5.23
C LEU A 114 -4.46 -2.97 -6.51
N ASP A 115 -3.68 -1.91 -6.34
CA ASP A 115 -2.98 -1.24 -7.43
C ASP A 115 -1.46 -1.35 -7.23
N LEU A 116 -0.80 -2.00 -8.19
CA LEU A 116 0.67 -2.15 -8.26
C LEU A 116 1.25 -1.52 -9.52
N SER A 117 0.50 -0.68 -10.24
CA SER A 117 0.94 -0.06 -11.49
C SER A 117 2.17 0.82 -11.31
N GLY A 118 3.01 0.98 -12.34
CA GLY A 118 4.23 1.80 -12.24
C GLY A 118 5.26 1.26 -11.24
N ASN A 119 5.33 -0.07 -11.07
CA ASN A 119 6.40 -0.77 -10.37
C ASN A 119 7.30 -1.52 -11.38
N ASN A 120 8.37 -2.16 -10.89
CA ASN A 120 9.37 -2.89 -11.70
C ASN A 120 9.21 -4.41 -11.58
N LEU A 121 7.98 -4.91 -11.62
CA LEU A 121 7.66 -6.32 -11.39
C LEU A 121 8.21 -7.19 -12.54
N LYS A 122 9.21 -8.03 -12.26
CA LYS A 122 9.76 -8.99 -13.22
C LYS A 122 8.92 -10.27 -13.20
N GLU A 123 8.41 -10.64 -14.37
CA GLU A 123 7.73 -11.90 -14.70
C GLU A 123 6.47 -12.26 -13.89
N ILE A 124 5.37 -12.40 -14.62
CA ILE A 124 4.01 -12.58 -14.11
C ILE A 124 3.67 -14.07 -13.94
N SER A 125 4.64 -14.91 -13.61
CA SER A 125 4.42 -16.37 -13.47
C SER A 125 3.49 -16.72 -12.28
N TYR A 126 3.26 -15.78 -11.36
CA TYR A 126 2.48 -15.99 -10.14
C TYR A 126 1.08 -15.35 -10.10
N LEU A 127 0.62 -14.63 -11.14
CA LEU A 127 -0.76 -14.09 -11.12
C LEU A 127 -1.85 -15.17 -11.17
N HIS A 128 -1.53 -16.40 -11.60
CA HIS A 128 -2.48 -17.51 -11.58
C HIS A 128 -2.93 -17.90 -10.15
N SER A 129 -2.17 -17.55 -9.10
CA SER A 129 -2.49 -17.92 -7.72
C SER A 129 -3.18 -16.81 -6.92
N LEU A 130 -3.29 -15.59 -7.45
CA LEU A 130 -3.98 -14.48 -6.78
C LEU A 130 -5.51 -14.62 -6.91
N LYS A 131 -6.12 -15.43 -6.04
CA LYS A 131 -7.57 -15.42 -5.78
C LYS A 131 -7.99 -14.13 -5.08
N LEU A 132 -8.02 -13.01 -5.80
CA LEU A 132 -8.53 -11.74 -5.30
C LEU A 132 -10.07 -11.73 -5.36
N LYS A 133 -10.77 -11.62 -4.22
CA LYS A 133 -12.25 -11.60 -4.14
C LYS A 133 -12.86 -10.33 -4.74
N ALA A 134 -13.48 -10.42 -5.93
CA ALA A 134 -14.05 -9.36 -6.78
C ALA A 134 -14.54 -8.08 -6.02
N GLY A 135 -13.95 -6.91 -6.32
CA GLY A 135 -14.33 -5.59 -5.82
C GLY A 135 -14.52 -4.65 -7.00
N LYS A 136 -15.65 -3.93 -7.03
CA LYS A 136 -16.18 -3.18 -8.19
C LYS A 136 -15.27 -2.00 -8.56
N SER A 137 -14.72 -1.96 -9.79
CA SER A 137 -14.06 -0.76 -10.34
C SER A 137 -14.93 -0.12 -11.43
N ARG A 138 -15.00 1.22 -11.42
CA ARG A 138 -15.53 2.07 -12.50
C ARG A 138 -14.54 2.12 -13.68
N ASP A 139 -15.10 2.37 -14.86
CA ASP A 139 -14.61 2.20 -16.24
C ASP A 139 -13.28 2.91 -16.55
N GLN A 140 -12.52 2.69 -17.64
CA GLN A 140 -12.80 2.27 -19.02
C GLN A 140 -11.57 1.50 -19.55
N PHE A 141 -11.74 0.36 -20.20
CA PHE A 141 -10.81 -0.27 -21.19
C PHE A 141 -11.53 -1.53 -21.68
N SER A 142 -12.18 -1.41 -22.83
CA SER A 142 -12.86 -2.47 -23.55
C SER A 142 -11.84 -3.25 -24.39
N ASN A 143 -11.21 -4.25 -23.80
CA ASN A 143 -10.83 -5.53 -24.45
C ASN A 143 -9.85 -6.28 -23.56
N TRP A 144 -10.38 -7.23 -22.78
CA TRP A 144 -9.57 -8.32 -22.23
C TRP A 144 -10.41 -9.60 -22.32
N THR A 145 -10.24 -10.30 -23.43
CA THR A 145 -10.56 -11.72 -23.61
C THR A 145 -9.25 -12.44 -23.29
N SER A 146 -9.07 -13.17 -22.20
CA SER A 146 -9.89 -14.29 -21.75
C SER A 146 -9.57 -14.62 -20.28
N PHE A 147 -10.59 -14.74 -19.44
CA PHE A 147 -10.53 -15.49 -18.19
C PHE A 147 -11.30 -16.80 -18.39
N PRO A 148 -10.84 -17.95 -17.87
CA PRO A 148 -11.62 -19.19 -17.90
C PRO A 148 -12.96 -18.97 -17.21
N ASP A 149 -14.00 -19.56 -17.81
CA ASP A 149 -15.42 -19.29 -17.59
C ASP A 149 -15.83 -19.07 -16.12
N LEU A 150 -16.20 -17.85 -15.78
CA LEU A 150 -16.96 -17.52 -14.57
C LEU A 150 -18.23 -16.81 -15.02
N ALA A 151 -19.36 -17.30 -14.47
CA ALA A 151 -20.73 -16.92 -14.83
C ALA A 151 -20.92 -15.41 -15.12
N PRO A 152 -21.75 -15.06 -16.12
CA PRO A 152 -22.01 -13.67 -16.51
C PRO A 152 -22.57 -12.91 -15.31
N GLY A 153 -21.75 -12.04 -14.71
CA GLY A 153 -22.01 -11.34 -13.46
C GLY A 153 -20.82 -11.29 -12.48
N LYS A 154 -19.78 -12.13 -12.68
CA LYS A 154 -18.60 -12.22 -11.81
C LYS A 154 -17.28 -11.74 -12.45
N ARG A 155 -17.33 -10.91 -13.49
CA ARG A 155 -16.11 -10.43 -14.17
C ARG A 155 -15.58 -9.15 -13.50
N ARG A 156 -14.23 -9.10 -13.37
CA ARG A 156 -13.32 -7.92 -13.38
C ARG A 156 -12.65 -7.55 -12.04
N LYS A 157 -11.34 -7.84 -11.98
CA LYS A 157 -10.30 -7.17 -11.17
C LYS A 157 -9.10 -6.91 -12.09
N ARG A 158 -8.53 -5.70 -12.06
CA ARG A 158 -7.43 -5.30 -12.95
C ARG A 158 -6.08 -5.63 -12.33
N ALA A 159 -5.17 -6.19 -13.13
CA ALA A 159 -3.73 -6.08 -12.94
C ALA A 159 -3.20 -5.25 -14.11
N ASN A 160 -2.95 -3.95 -13.92
CA ASN A 160 -2.34 -3.11 -14.95
C ASN A 160 -0.83 -3.36 -14.95
N ILE A 161 -0.35 -4.22 -15.85
CA ILE A 161 1.07 -4.46 -16.09
C ILE A 161 1.35 -3.98 -17.51
N PHE A 162 1.96 -2.81 -17.65
CA PHE A 162 2.57 -2.39 -18.91
C PHE A 162 4.08 -2.33 -18.72
N HIS A 163 4.81 -2.93 -19.66
CA HIS A 163 6.21 -2.59 -19.92
C HIS A 163 6.38 -2.12 -21.37
N GLN A 164 7.10 -1.00 -21.48
CA GLN A 164 7.99 -0.52 -22.54
C GLN A 164 7.42 0.05 -23.85
N THR A 165 7.81 1.30 -24.13
CA THR A 165 8.71 1.69 -25.26
C THR A 165 9.46 2.98 -24.87
N GLY A 166 10.77 3.14 -25.06
CA GLY A 166 11.72 2.26 -25.76
C GLY A 166 13.16 2.49 -25.33
#